data_AF-A0A7C3T4V6-F1
#
_entry.id   AF-A0A7C3T4V6-F1
#
_cell.length_a   1.000
_cell.length_b   1.000
_cell.length_c   1.000
_cell.angle_alpha   90.00
_cell.angle_beta   90.00
_cell.angle_gamma   90.00
#
_symmetry.space_group_name_H-M   'P 1'
#
loop_
_entity.id
_entity.type
_entity.pdbx_description
1 polymer ?
#
loop_
_entity_poly.entity_id
_entity_poly.type
_entity_poly.pdbx_seq_one_letter_code
_entity_poly.pdbx_strand_id
1 'polypeptide(L)'
;MKGNHILITVESTPQGPRKRVAIIEDGELVEIHFELPDRRSLVGNIYKGKVETVLPGLGAAFVQVGEKKPLFLAAHELCDGILKAKGFEPGRGIPPIQKVLKAGESLIVQVRRDEVGEKNPQATTKISLPGRYWVFLPTEDRVSISRRIEERDIARKLRQIAHELKPERAGLIARTAARYASREDLERDFKYLLGLWKEIQKLAEESSAPKLLYGSPDLIKTIVRDRFLDDVDSLIVDDENAHKEILEYLEYLHLRKLKARVRLYRGTTPLFARYGVEEELAKVMERKIPLKGGGFITVDETEALTAIDVNTGSDVKHRNQAAAILNTNLEAARLIPRILRLRKISGIIVVDFVDMANEKDKEKVIAALKEELKKDRVPADFIDITKLGLVEITRRKEGESLSSILSELEES
;
A
#
# COMPACT_ATOMS: atom_id res chain seq x y z
N MET A 1 24.41 -8.80 -3.54
CA MET A 1 24.19 -9.78 -2.45
C MET A 1 22.87 -10.47 -2.75
N LYS A 2 22.80 -11.81 -2.74
CA LYS A 2 21.53 -12.51 -2.97
C LYS A 2 20.78 -12.57 -1.63
N GLY A 3 19.50 -12.19 -1.62
CA GLY A 3 18.66 -12.24 -0.43
C GLY A 3 17.60 -11.14 -0.39
N ASN A 4 16.65 -11.31 0.50
CA ASN A 4 15.53 -10.41 0.73
C ASN A 4 15.82 -9.54 1.96
N HIS A 5 15.93 -8.24 1.76
CA HIS A 5 16.31 -7.31 2.82
C HIS A 5 15.36 -6.11 2.89
N ILE A 6 15.10 -5.63 4.11
CA ILE A 6 14.46 -4.34 4.34
C ILE A 6 15.53 -3.42 4.91
N LEU A 7 15.78 -2.31 4.23
CA LEU A 7 16.73 -1.30 4.68
C LEU A 7 15.95 -0.07 5.12
N ILE A 8 16.27 0.46 6.29
CA ILE A 8 15.60 1.63 6.87
C ILE A 8 16.66 2.68 7.19
N THR A 9 16.48 3.88 6.64
CA THR A 9 17.30 5.04 6.97
C THR A 9 16.46 6.09 7.68
N VAL A 10 17.00 6.67 8.74
CA VAL A 10 16.40 7.82 9.42
C VAL A 10 17.39 8.98 9.39
N GLU A 11 17.04 9.99 8.60
CA GLU A 11 17.87 11.18 8.39
C GLU A 11 17.28 12.33 9.21
N SER A 12 18.12 13.01 10.00
CA SER A 12 17.70 14.20 10.72
C SER A 12 17.72 15.40 9.78
N THR A 13 16.57 16.04 9.55
CA THR A 13 16.47 17.31 8.80
C THR A 13 16.05 18.45 9.74
N PRO A 14 16.25 19.72 9.36
CA PRO A 14 15.79 20.87 10.15
C PRO A 14 14.28 20.87 10.45
N GLN A 15 13.48 20.29 9.55
CA GLN A 15 12.02 20.17 9.66
C GLN A 15 11.58 18.93 10.47
N GLY A 16 12.50 18.00 10.73
CA GLY A 16 12.29 16.80 11.55
C GLY A 16 12.92 15.55 10.94
N PRO A 17 12.66 14.35 11.50
CA PRO A 17 13.24 13.12 10.97
C PRO A 17 12.56 12.68 9.67
N ARG A 18 13.34 12.55 8.60
CA ARG A 18 12.93 11.91 7.34
C ARG A 18 13.23 10.42 7.43
N LYS A 19 12.23 9.57 7.12
CA LYS A 19 12.43 8.11 7.09
C LYS A 19 12.33 7.61 5.66
N ARG A 20 13.24 6.74 5.27
CA ARG A 20 13.19 6.04 3.97
C ARG A 20 13.29 4.55 4.22
N VAL A 21 12.55 3.78 3.45
CA VAL A 21 12.57 2.32 3.50
C VAL A 21 12.76 1.78 2.10
N ALA A 22 13.80 0.99 1.90
CA ALA A 22 14.05 0.24 0.68
C ALA A 22 13.77 -1.24 0.90
N ILE A 23 13.04 -1.85 -0.03
CA ILE A 23 12.77 -3.29 -0.06
C ILE A 23 13.59 -3.90 -1.18
N ILE A 24 14.47 -4.82 -0.83
CA ILE A 24 15.32 -5.57 -1.74
C ILE A 24 14.80 -7.01 -1.79
N GLU A 25 14.52 -7.51 -2.98
CA GLU A 25 14.14 -8.91 -3.23
C GLU A 25 15.15 -9.52 -4.20
N ASP A 26 15.68 -10.70 -3.88
CA ASP A 26 16.71 -11.40 -4.67
C ASP A 26 17.93 -10.53 -5.06
N GLY A 27 18.24 -9.52 -4.24
CA GLY A 27 19.34 -8.58 -4.45
C GLY A 27 19.03 -7.39 -5.38
N GLU A 28 17.79 -7.21 -5.81
CA GLU A 28 17.34 -6.05 -6.60
C GLU A 28 16.39 -5.17 -5.78
N LEU A 29 16.51 -3.83 -5.87
CA LEU A 29 15.57 -2.89 -5.25
C LEU A 29 14.20 -2.98 -5.92
N VAL A 30 13.16 -3.40 -5.20
CA VAL A 30 11.81 -3.57 -5.77
C VAL A 30 10.82 -2.48 -5.36
N GLU A 31 11.01 -1.88 -4.19
CA GLU A 31 10.15 -0.81 -3.68
C GLU A 31 10.96 0.17 -2.83
N ILE A 32 10.54 1.43 -2.83
CA ILE A 32 11.05 2.46 -1.94
C ILE A 32 9.89 3.29 -1.37
N HIS A 33 9.96 3.58 -0.08
CA HIS A 33 8.95 4.32 0.67
C HIS A 33 9.59 5.48 1.43
N PHE A 34 8.84 6.57 1.58
CA PHE A 34 9.29 7.80 2.21
C PHE A 34 8.23 8.28 3.21
N GLU A 35 8.68 8.78 4.36
CA GLU A 35 7.88 9.53 5.32
C GLU A 35 8.60 10.84 5.59
N LEU A 36 7.94 11.95 5.28
CA LEU A 36 8.46 13.31 5.47
C LEU A 36 7.90 13.91 6.78
N PRO A 37 8.67 14.75 7.49
CA PRO A 37 8.25 15.33 8.77
C PRO A 37 6.93 16.11 8.70
N ASP A 38 6.75 16.92 7.66
CA ASP A 38 5.60 17.84 7.51
C ASP A 38 4.38 17.20 6.81
N ARG A 39 4.50 15.95 6.34
CA ARG A 39 3.45 15.23 5.60
C ARG A 39 3.11 13.89 6.26
N ARG A 40 2.88 13.91 7.57
CA ARG A 40 2.35 12.72 8.22
C ARG A 40 0.90 12.50 7.80
N SER A 41 0.68 11.45 7.01
CA SER A 41 -0.66 11.03 6.58
C SER A 41 -1.56 10.83 7.81
N LEU A 42 -2.79 11.36 7.73
CA LEU A 42 -3.82 11.11 8.73
C LEU A 42 -4.58 9.82 8.43
N VAL A 43 -4.36 9.20 7.26
CA VAL A 43 -5.06 7.99 6.83
C VAL A 43 -4.89 6.89 7.87
N GLY A 44 -6.03 6.28 8.21
CA GLY A 44 -6.12 5.22 9.19
C GLY A 44 -6.30 5.71 10.63
N ASN A 45 -6.04 6.99 10.93
CA ASN A 45 -6.33 7.57 12.25
C ASN A 45 -7.83 7.47 12.55
N ILE A 46 -8.16 7.19 13.81
CA ILE A 46 -9.54 7.11 14.30
C ILE A 46 -9.74 8.20 15.34
N TYR A 47 -10.81 8.97 15.16
CA TYR A 47 -11.16 10.09 16.02
C TYR A 47 -12.58 9.93 16.57
N LYS A 48 -12.81 10.48 17.76
CA LYS A 48 -14.14 10.89 18.21
C LYS A 48 -14.37 12.30 17.69
N GLY A 49 -15.20 12.44 16.67
CA GLY A 49 -15.51 13.72 16.04
C GLY A 49 -16.89 14.23 16.43
N LYS A 50 -17.14 15.51 16.16
CA LYS A 50 -18.44 16.17 16.32
C LYS A 50 -18.94 16.64 14.97
N VAL A 51 -20.19 16.30 14.60
CA VAL A 51 -20.80 16.80 13.38
C VAL A 51 -20.93 18.32 13.49
N GLU A 52 -20.23 19.03 12.62
CA GLU A 52 -20.26 20.49 12.58
C GLU A 52 -21.43 20.96 11.72
N THR A 53 -21.51 20.44 10.49
CA THR A 53 -22.54 20.83 9.52
C THR A 53 -23.00 19.63 8.71
N VAL A 54 -24.31 19.55 8.45
CA VAL A 54 -24.90 18.55 7.56
C VAL A 54 -25.27 19.25 6.24
N LEU A 55 -24.90 18.63 5.11
CA LEU A 55 -25.08 19.16 3.76
C LEU A 55 -26.00 18.23 2.96
N PRO A 56 -27.33 18.41 3.04
CA PRO A 56 -28.30 17.55 2.34
C PRO A 56 -28.07 17.47 0.83
N GLY A 57 -27.73 18.60 0.19
CA GLY A 57 -27.51 18.68 -1.26
C GLY A 57 -26.32 17.86 -1.76
N LEU A 58 -25.33 17.59 -0.90
CA LEU A 58 -24.17 16.75 -1.21
C LEU A 58 -24.30 15.33 -0.63
N GLY A 59 -25.36 15.05 0.15
CA GLY A 59 -25.50 13.79 0.86
C GLY A 59 -24.35 13.52 1.84
N ALA A 60 -23.83 14.57 2.49
CA ALA A 60 -22.64 14.48 3.32
C ALA A 60 -22.72 15.37 4.57
N ALA A 61 -21.75 15.22 5.47
CA ALA A 61 -21.57 16.06 6.65
C ALA A 61 -20.09 16.37 6.87
N PHE A 62 -19.81 17.53 7.47
CA PHE A 62 -18.49 17.87 7.99
C PHE A 62 -18.39 17.46 9.46
N VAL A 63 -17.31 16.77 9.80
CA VAL A 63 -17.03 16.28 11.15
C VAL A 63 -15.76 16.93 11.65
N GLN A 64 -15.86 17.72 12.71
CA GLN A 64 -14.72 18.35 13.36
C GLN A 64 -14.02 17.33 14.28
N VAL A 65 -12.71 17.19 14.11
CA VAL A 65 -11.85 16.20 14.78
C VAL A 65 -10.61 16.80 15.44
N GLY A 66 -10.50 18.14 15.47
CA GLY A 66 -9.37 18.86 16.06
C GLY A 66 -8.20 19.09 15.10
N GLU A 67 -8.36 18.67 13.84
CA GLU A 67 -7.46 18.98 12.74
C GLU A 67 -7.79 20.35 12.12
N LYS A 68 -6.88 20.91 11.33
CA LYS A 68 -7.06 22.24 10.70
C LYS A 68 -8.31 22.32 9.81
N LYS A 69 -8.63 21.23 9.10
CA LYS A 69 -9.82 21.10 8.25
C LYS A 69 -10.74 20.02 8.80
N PRO A 70 -12.07 20.21 8.78
CA PRO A 70 -13.00 19.16 9.15
C PRO A 70 -12.98 18.02 8.13
N LEU A 71 -13.32 16.82 8.57
CA LEU A 71 -13.41 15.65 7.70
C LEU A 71 -14.73 15.64 6.93
N PHE A 72 -14.68 15.29 5.65
CA PHE A 72 -15.85 15.09 4.81
C PHE A 72 -16.36 13.64 4.96
N LEU A 73 -17.58 13.47 5.47
CA LEU A 73 -18.24 12.17 5.67
C LEU A 73 -19.48 12.05 4.77
N ALA A 74 -19.41 11.20 3.76
CA ALA A 74 -20.52 10.94 2.86
C ALA A 74 -21.51 9.91 3.44
N ALA A 75 -22.79 9.98 3.06
CA ALA A 75 -23.82 9.08 3.57
C ALA A 75 -23.54 7.58 3.28
N HIS A 76 -22.90 7.26 2.15
CA HIS A 76 -22.51 5.88 1.81
C HIS A 76 -21.35 5.34 2.65
N GLU A 77 -20.67 6.19 3.43
CA GLU A 77 -19.60 5.83 4.34
C GLU A 77 -20.08 5.63 5.79
N LEU A 78 -21.40 5.72 6.02
CA LEU A 78 -22.00 5.34 7.28
C LEU A 78 -22.10 3.82 7.39
N CYS A 79 -21.79 3.30 8.56
CA CYS A 79 -21.85 1.87 8.86
C CYS A 79 -23.27 1.44 9.22
N ASP A 80 -23.56 0.17 8.99
CA ASP A 80 -24.91 -0.41 9.13
C ASP A 80 -25.48 -0.24 10.54
N GLY A 81 -24.62 -0.25 11.57
CA GLY A 81 -25.04 -0.03 12.96
C GLY A 81 -25.71 1.34 13.16
N ILE A 82 -25.14 2.39 12.59
CA ILE A 82 -25.70 3.76 12.65
C ILE A 82 -27.02 3.83 11.87
N LEU A 83 -27.07 3.21 10.69
CA LEU A 83 -28.27 3.20 9.85
C LEU A 83 -29.44 2.49 10.56
N LYS A 84 -29.20 1.30 11.11
CA LYS A 84 -30.19 0.52 11.87
C LYS A 84 -30.68 1.28 13.10
N ALA A 85 -29.79 1.94 13.84
CA ALA A 85 -30.15 2.73 15.02
C ALA A 85 -31.10 3.91 14.68
N LYS A 86 -31.09 4.37 13.42
CA LYS A 86 -31.98 5.42 12.91
C LYS A 86 -33.17 4.86 12.10
N GLY A 87 -33.38 3.55 12.12
CA GLY A 87 -34.53 2.88 11.49
C GLY A 87 -34.38 2.60 9.99
N PHE A 88 -33.17 2.67 9.44
CA PHE A 88 -32.90 2.39 8.03
C PHE A 88 -32.39 0.95 7.84
N GLU A 89 -32.92 0.26 6.82
CA GLU A 89 -32.42 -1.06 6.40
C GLU A 89 -31.15 -0.90 5.54
N PRO A 90 -30.01 -1.51 5.93
CA PRO A 90 -28.83 -1.53 5.08
C PRO A 90 -29.11 -2.20 3.73
N GLY A 91 -28.51 -1.68 2.67
CA GLY A 91 -28.63 -2.25 1.32
C GLY A 91 -29.86 -1.81 0.51
N ARG A 92 -30.86 -1.16 1.11
CA ARG A 92 -32.03 -0.59 0.39
C ARG A 92 -31.81 0.81 -0.20
N GLY A 93 -30.54 1.19 -0.41
CA GLY A 93 -30.13 2.51 -0.92
C GLY A 93 -29.50 3.40 0.15
N ILE A 94 -29.01 4.56 -0.28
CA ILE A 94 -28.32 5.52 0.60
C ILE A 94 -29.37 6.47 1.19
N PRO A 95 -29.59 6.47 2.52
CA PRO A 95 -30.56 7.37 3.13
C PRO A 95 -30.10 8.83 3.06
N PRO A 96 -31.03 9.80 3.03
CA PRO A 96 -30.68 11.21 3.13
C PRO A 96 -29.92 11.49 4.44
N ILE A 97 -28.73 12.09 4.32
CA ILE A 97 -27.79 12.27 5.44
C ILE A 97 -28.42 12.98 6.64
N GLN A 98 -29.30 13.96 6.40
CA GLN A 98 -29.99 14.76 7.41
C GLN A 98 -31.03 13.98 8.23
N LYS A 99 -31.44 12.80 7.76
CA LYS A 99 -32.29 11.88 8.54
C LYS A 99 -31.46 10.99 9.47
N VAL A 100 -30.16 10.88 9.22
CA VAL A 100 -29.26 9.99 9.97
C VAL A 100 -28.41 10.78 10.96
N LEU A 101 -27.81 11.88 10.52
CA LEU A 101 -26.93 12.73 11.33
C LEU A 101 -27.55 14.11 11.60
N LYS A 102 -27.25 14.65 12.78
CA LYS A 102 -27.58 16.03 13.18
C LYS A 102 -26.32 16.79 13.60
N ALA A 103 -26.32 18.11 13.39
CA ALA A 103 -25.26 18.97 13.91
C ALA A 103 -25.16 18.84 15.43
N GLY A 104 -23.93 18.74 15.93
CA GLY A 104 -23.62 18.54 17.34
C GLY A 104 -23.52 17.08 17.80
N GLU A 105 -24.01 16.11 17.01
CA GLU A 105 -23.85 14.68 17.35
C GLU A 105 -22.37 14.28 17.34
N SER A 106 -21.97 13.41 18.26
CA SER A 106 -20.63 12.85 18.32
C SER A 106 -20.60 11.44 17.71
N LEU A 107 -19.53 11.12 16.99
CA LEU A 107 -19.37 9.84 16.32
C LEU A 107 -17.89 9.46 16.19
N ILE A 108 -17.62 8.16 16.10
CA ILE A 108 -16.30 7.63 15.78
C ILE A 108 -16.14 7.61 14.26
N VAL A 109 -15.06 8.20 13.77
CA VAL A 109 -14.73 8.27 12.35
C VAL A 109 -13.27 7.87 12.13
N GLN A 110 -13.01 7.17 11.03
CA GLN A 110 -11.67 6.87 10.54
C GLN A 110 -11.37 7.70 9.30
N VAL A 111 -10.17 8.28 9.22
CA VAL A 111 -9.70 8.97 8.02
C VAL A 111 -9.39 7.91 6.96
N ARG A 112 -10.02 8.04 5.80
CA ARG A 112 -9.89 7.12 4.66
C ARG A 112 -8.98 7.67 3.58
N ARG A 113 -8.96 8.99 3.39
CA ARG A 113 -8.10 9.69 2.43
C ARG A 113 -7.64 11.00 3.02
N ASP A 114 -6.38 11.33 2.79
CA ASP A 114 -5.83 12.65 3.10
C ASP A 114 -6.45 13.75 2.23
N GLU A 115 -6.13 14.99 2.56
CA GLU A 115 -6.45 16.12 1.70
C GLU A 115 -5.76 16.01 0.34
N VAL A 116 -6.46 16.42 -0.72
CA VAL A 116 -5.91 16.46 -2.08
C VAL A 116 -6.26 17.80 -2.68
N GLY A 117 -5.26 18.67 -2.83
CA GLY A 117 -5.44 20.06 -3.23
C GLY A 117 -6.37 20.79 -2.26
N GLU A 118 -7.45 21.37 -2.79
CA GLU A 118 -8.45 22.10 -1.98
C GLU A 118 -9.48 21.20 -1.30
N LYS A 119 -9.53 19.90 -1.62
CA LYS A 119 -10.54 18.98 -1.07
C LYS A 119 -10.19 18.55 0.36
N ASN A 120 -11.17 18.65 1.26
CA ASN A 120 -11.05 18.15 2.63
C ASN A 120 -10.72 16.64 2.67
N PRO A 121 -10.01 16.18 3.71
CA PRO A 121 -9.81 14.76 3.95
C PRO A 121 -11.15 14.02 4.10
N GLN A 122 -11.20 12.76 3.67
CA GLN A 122 -12.43 11.97 3.69
C GLN A 122 -12.46 11.03 4.90
N ALA A 123 -13.62 10.94 5.55
CA ALA A 123 -13.86 10.05 6.68
C ALA A 123 -14.85 8.93 6.34
N THR A 124 -14.81 7.88 7.17
CA THR A 124 -15.77 6.79 7.17
C THR A 124 -16.09 6.36 8.59
N THR A 125 -17.30 5.88 8.85
CA THR A 125 -17.62 5.19 10.12
C THR A 125 -17.52 3.66 9.96
N LYS A 126 -17.12 3.18 8.78
CA LYS A 126 -16.80 1.79 8.50
C LYS A 126 -15.35 1.53 8.92
N ILE A 127 -15.15 1.36 10.22
CA ILE A 127 -13.82 1.23 10.82
C ILE A 127 -13.14 -0.04 10.35
N SER A 128 -11.85 0.08 10.04
CA SER A 128 -10.98 -1.02 9.67
C SER A 128 -9.65 -0.96 10.44
N LEU A 129 -9.25 -2.09 11.01
CA LEU A 129 -8.01 -2.24 11.78
C LEU A 129 -7.11 -3.27 11.09
N PRO A 130 -6.11 -2.84 10.31
CA PRO A 130 -5.21 -3.76 9.62
C PRO A 130 -4.17 -4.36 10.57
N GLY A 131 -4.28 -5.67 10.79
CA GLY A 131 -3.25 -6.53 11.38
C GLY A 131 -2.37 -7.16 10.30
N ARG A 132 -1.54 -8.11 10.69
CA ARG A 132 -0.61 -8.76 9.75
C ARG A 132 -1.31 -9.74 8.81
N TYR A 133 -2.24 -10.51 9.34
CA TYR A 133 -2.95 -11.55 8.61
C TYR A 133 -4.42 -11.18 8.38
N TRP A 134 -5.02 -10.44 9.32
CA TRP A 134 -6.40 -9.99 9.22
C TRP A 134 -6.49 -8.47 9.02
N VAL A 135 -7.55 -8.03 8.35
CA VAL A 135 -8.12 -6.70 8.59
C VAL A 135 -9.39 -6.92 9.38
N PHE A 136 -9.45 -6.40 10.60
CA PHE A 136 -10.63 -6.48 11.45
C PHE A 136 -11.59 -5.33 11.14
N LEU A 137 -12.86 -5.66 10.97
CA LEU A 137 -13.93 -4.72 10.63
C LEU A 137 -14.96 -4.71 11.77
N PRO A 138 -14.72 -3.96 12.86
CA PRO A 138 -15.61 -3.98 14.02
C PRO A 138 -17.02 -3.44 13.74
N THR A 139 -17.21 -2.66 12.67
CA THR A 139 -18.47 -2.00 12.33
C THR A 139 -19.13 -2.52 11.05
N GLU A 140 -18.57 -3.55 10.41
CA GLU A 140 -19.11 -4.16 9.20
C GLU A 140 -19.15 -5.69 9.34
N ASP A 141 -20.29 -6.32 9.09
CA ASP A 141 -20.42 -7.78 9.15
C ASP A 141 -20.13 -8.40 7.78
N ARG A 142 -18.85 -8.67 7.51
CA ARG A 142 -18.44 -9.40 6.29
C ARG A 142 -17.18 -10.21 6.52
N VAL A 143 -17.12 -11.37 5.87
CA VAL A 143 -15.88 -12.14 5.72
C VAL A 143 -15.44 -12.11 4.28
N SER A 144 -14.18 -11.80 4.04
CA SER A 144 -13.60 -11.77 2.69
C SER A 144 -12.16 -12.28 2.69
N ILE A 145 -11.72 -12.80 1.55
CA ILE A 145 -10.36 -13.31 1.38
C ILE A 145 -9.68 -12.46 0.29
N SER A 146 -8.41 -12.12 0.50
CA SER A 146 -7.59 -11.44 -0.50
C SER A 146 -7.69 -12.16 -1.85
N ARG A 147 -7.91 -11.39 -2.93
CA ARG A 147 -7.99 -11.93 -4.30
C ARG A 147 -6.70 -12.61 -4.76
N ARG A 148 -5.58 -12.33 -4.09
CA ARG A 148 -4.27 -12.96 -4.36
C ARG A 148 -4.14 -14.38 -3.78
N ILE A 149 -5.10 -14.83 -2.98
CA ILE A 149 -5.15 -16.21 -2.48
C ILE A 149 -6.08 -16.98 -3.42
N GLU A 150 -5.50 -17.59 -4.45
CA GLU A 150 -6.23 -18.27 -5.53
C GLU A 150 -6.59 -19.72 -5.16
N GLU A 151 -5.88 -20.32 -4.19
CA GLU A 151 -6.14 -21.70 -3.77
C GLU A 151 -7.44 -21.79 -2.99
N ARG A 152 -8.40 -22.52 -3.58
CA ARG A 152 -9.74 -22.71 -3.02
C ARG A 152 -9.72 -23.32 -1.62
N ASP A 153 -8.82 -24.26 -1.35
CA ASP A 153 -8.75 -24.93 -0.06
C ASP A 153 -8.20 -24.01 1.05
N ILE A 154 -7.18 -23.21 0.74
CA ILE A 154 -6.65 -22.21 1.66
C ILE A 154 -7.71 -21.13 1.93
N ALA A 155 -8.36 -20.62 0.88
CA ALA A 155 -9.42 -19.62 1.01
C ALA A 155 -10.61 -20.14 1.84
N ARG A 156 -10.99 -21.42 1.66
CA ARG A 156 -12.05 -22.09 2.45
C ARG A 156 -11.66 -22.19 3.92
N LYS A 157 -10.44 -22.65 4.21
CA LYS A 157 -9.91 -22.76 5.58
C LYS A 157 -9.85 -21.41 6.28
N LEU A 158 -9.32 -20.38 5.62
CA LEU A 158 -9.27 -19.02 6.18
C LEU A 158 -10.66 -18.46 6.44
N ARG A 159 -11.62 -18.69 5.53
CA ARG A 159 -13.01 -18.27 5.73
C ARG A 159 -13.64 -18.95 6.95
N GLN A 160 -13.41 -20.25 7.14
CA GLN A 160 -13.89 -20.98 8.31
C GLN A 160 -13.31 -20.37 9.60
N ILE A 161 -11.98 -20.21 9.67
CA ILE A 161 -11.31 -19.61 10.83
C ILE A 161 -11.85 -18.19 11.11
N ALA A 162 -12.06 -17.38 10.06
CA ALA A 162 -12.63 -16.04 10.22
C ALA A 162 -14.03 -16.06 10.85
N HIS A 163 -14.89 -17.01 10.46
CA HIS A 163 -16.22 -17.18 11.06
C HIS A 163 -16.15 -17.68 12.51
N GLU A 164 -15.19 -18.54 12.85
CA GLU A 164 -14.96 -19.02 14.22
C GLU A 164 -14.46 -17.89 15.14
N LEU A 165 -13.65 -16.96 14.62
CA LEU A 165 -13.03 -15.90 15.41
C LEU A 165 -13.88 -14.62 15.53
N LYS A 166 -14.60 -14.23 14.47
CA LYS A 166 -15.26 -12.92 14.44
C LYS A 166 -16.39 -12.83 15.50
N PRO A 167 -16.54 -11.70 16.18
CA PRO A 167 -17.73 -11.41 16.98
C PRO A 167 -18.98 -11.29 16.12
N GLU A 168 -20.15 -11.35 16.76
CA GLU A 168 -21.41 -11.04 16.09
C GLU A 168 -21.37 -9.60 15.53
N ARG A 169 -21.86 -9.39 14.29
CA ARG A 169 -21.91 -8.08 13.61
C ARG A 169 -20.57 -7.43 13.27
N ALA A 170 -19.47 -8.18 13.39
CA ALA A 170 -18.14 -7.76 12.96
C ALA A 170 -17.63 -8.63 11.81
N GLY A 171 -16.59 -8.15 11.13
CA GLY A 171 -16.06 -8.75 9.93
C GLY A 171 -14.55 -8.95 9.97
N LEU A 172 -14.05 -9.79 9.05
CA LEU A 172 -12.63 -10.08 8.88
C LEU A 172 -12.29 -10.21 7.41
N ILE A 173 -11.17 -9.61 7.01
CA ILE A 173 -10.58 -9.80 5.68
C ILE A 173 -9.24 -10.52 5.83
N ALA A 174 -9.09 -11.71 5.24
CA ALA A 174 -7.80 -12.38 5.19
C ALA A 174 -6.86 -11.68 4.20
N ARG A 175 -5.71 -11.22 4.67
CA ARG A 175 -4.62 -10.63 3.86
C ARG A 175 -3.81 -11.74 3.19
N THR A 176 -3.05 -11.40 2.15
CA THR A 176 -2.19 -12.35 1.43
C THR A 176 -1.23 -13.12 2.34
N ALA A 177 -0.69 -12.47 3.38
CA ALA A 177 0.20 -13.09 4.36
C ALA A 177 -0.47 -14.24 5.15
N ALA A 178 -1.81 -14.24 5.26
CA ALA A 178 -2.54 -15.29 5.96
C ALA A 178 -2.43 -16.67 5.28
N ARG A 179 -2.07 -16.71 3.99
CA ARG A 179 -1.92 -17.94 3.20
C ARG A 179 -0.96 -18.95 3.83
N TYR A 180 0.10 -18.45 4.47
CA TYR A 180 1.17 -19.27 5.07
C TYR A 180 1.14 -19.28 6.60
N ALA A 181 0.16 -18.63 7.21
CA ALA A 181 0.08 -18.48 8.66
C ALA A 181 -0.46 -19.76 9.32
N SER A 182 0.07 -20.09 10.51
CA SER A 182 -0.52 -21.12 11.36
C SER A 182 -1.84 -20.62 11.97
N ARG A 183 -2.67 -21.55 12.47
CA ARG A 183 -3.93 -21.17 13.14
C ARG A 183 -3.66 -20.31 14.37
N GLU A 184 -2.64 -20.66 15.15
CA GLU A 184 -2.23 -19.95 16.36
C GLU A 184 -1.82 -18.51 16.06
N ASP A 185 -1.09 -18.30 14.96
CA ASP A 185 -0.68 -16.97 14.52
C ASP A 185 -1.88 -16.13 14.05
N LEU A 186 -2.85 -16.73 13.35
CA LEU A 186 -4.11 -16.08 12.95
C LEU A 186 -4.96 -15.67 14.16
N GLU A 187 -5.07 -16.56 15.15
CA GLU A 187 -5.81 -16.29 16.39
C GLU A 187 -5.17 -15.18 17.22
N ARG A 188 -3.83 -15.17 17.27
CA ARG A 188 -3.08 -14.13 18.00
C ARG A 188 -3.26 -12.76 17.36
N ASP A 189 -3.12 -12.66 16.04
CA ASP A 189 -3.34 -11.41 15.29
C ASP A 189 -4.78 -10.90 15.48
N PHE A 190 -5.77 -11.79 15.44
CA PHE A 190 -7.16 -11.40 15.71
C PHE A 190 -7.38 -10.91 17.15
N LYS A 191 -6.88 -11.62 18.17
CA LYS A 191 -7.01 -11.22 19.58
C LYS A 191 -6.40 -9.84 19.83
N TYR A 192 -5.26 -9.58 19.20
CA TYR A 192 -4.61 -8.27 19.21
C TYR A 192 -5.54 -7.18 18.65
N LEU A 193 -6.09 -7.36 17.45
CA LEU A 193 -6.99 -6.39 16.82
C LEU A 193 -8.28 -6.16 17.63
N LEU A 194 -8.80 -7.21 18.25
CA LEU A 194 -9.96 -7.12 19.13
C LEU A 194 -9.65 -6.33 20.40
N GLY A 195 -8.47 -6.54 21.01
CA GLY A 195 -7.99 -5.77 22.15
C GLY A 195 -7.85 -4.28 21.81
N LEU A 196 -7.19 -3.97 20.70
CA LEU A 196 -7.05 -2.61 20.18
C LEU A 196 -8.41 -1.93 20.00
N TRP A 197 -9.39 -2.62 19.42
CA TRP A 197 -10.73 -2.05 19.25
C TRP A 197 -11.41 -1.75 20.59
N LYS A 198 -11.28 -2.63 21.58
CA LYS A 198 -11.83 -2.39 22.93
C LYS A 198 -11.21 -1.16 23.60
N GLU A 199 -9.90 -0.95 23.43
CA GLU A 199 -9.21 0.25 23.92
C GLU A 199 -9.73 1.51 23.25
N ILE A 200 -9.92 1.48 21.92
CA ILE A 200 -10.50 2.60 21.16
C ILE A 200 -11.91 2.92 21.65
N GLN A 201 -12.76 1.91 21.86
CA GLN A 201 -14.12 2.10 22.35
C GLN A 201 -14.13 2.71 23.76
N LYS A 202 -13.32 2.17 24.66
CA LYS A 202 -13.20 2.68 26.03
C LYS A 202 -12.76 4.14 26.04
N LEU A 203 -11.71 4.47 25.28
CA LEU A 203 -11.23 5.85 25.17
C LEU A 203 -12.28 6.78 24.54
N ALA A 204 -13.08 6.28 23.61
CA ALA A 204 -14.18 7.04 23.02
C ALA A 204 -15.29 7.32 24.05
N GLU A 205 -15.61 6.38 24.94
CA GLU A 205 -16.60 6.58 25.99
C GLU A 205 -16.13 7.58 27.05
N GLU A 206 -14.85 7.51 27.42
CA GLU A 206 -14.25 8.34 28.48
C GLU A 206 -13.86 9.77 28.04
N SER A 207 -13.86 10.06 26.73
CA SER A 207 -13.43 11.36 26.19
C SER A 207 -14.58 12.19 25.60
N SER A 208 -14.41 13.51 25.58
CA SER A 208 -15.26 14.43 24.81
C SER A 208 -14.70 14.63 23.39
N ALA A 209 -15.59 14.89 22.42
CA ALA A 209 -15.17 15.25 21.06
C ALA A 209 -14.71 16.72 21.02
N PRO A 210 -13.69 17.08 20.21
CA PRO A 210 -12.89 16.19 19.36
C PRO A 210 -11.72 15.50 20.10
N LYS A 211 -11.43 14.25 19.75
CA LYS A 211 -10.29 13.48 20.32
C LYS A 211 -9.73 12.46 19.34
N LEU A 212 -8.40 12.41 19.20
CA LEU A 212 -7.71 11.28 18.56
C LEU A 212 -7.80 10.05 19.47
N LEU A 213 -8.40 8.98 18.96
CA LEU A 213 -8.58 7.71 19.68
C LEU A 213 -7.49 6.68 19.32
N TYR A 214 -7.03 6.71 18.07
CA TYR A 214 -5.99 5.83 17.57
C TYR A 214 -5.23 6.53 16.45
N GLY A 215 -3.90 6.62 16.59
CA GLY A 215 -3.00 7.03 15.52
C GLY A 215 -2.55 5.83 14.71
N SER A 216 -2.64 5.92 13.39
CA SER A 216 -2.15 4.87 12.51
C SER A 216 -0.63 4.68 12.68
N PRO A 217 -0.12 3.45 12.46
CA PRO A 217 1.31 3.19 12.57
C PRO A 217 2.07 4.03 11.54
N ASP A 218 3.24 4.52 11.93
CA ASP A 218 4.15 5.21 11.01
C ASP A 218 4.68 4.27 9.91
N LEU A 219 5.45 4.81 8.97
CA LEU A 219 6.00 4.05 7.84
C LEU A 219 6.76 2.80 8.31
N ILE A 220 7.65 2.94 9.29
CA ILE A 220 8.46 1.83 9.78
C ILE A 220 7.57 0.72 10.33
N LYS A 221 6.62 1.04 11.23
CA LYS A 221 5.71 0.06 11.81
C LYS A 221 4.82 -0.58 10.73
N THR A 222 4.35 0.19 9.76
CA THR A 222 3.57 -0.30 8.62
C THR A 222 4.37 -1.31 7.80
N ILE A 223 5.63 -1.02 7.48
CA ILE A 223 6.53 -1.93 6.76
C ILE A 223 6.84 -3.17 7.60
N VAL A 224 7.13 -3.03 8.89
CA VAL A 224 7.39 -4.19 9.76
C VAL A 224 6.16 -5.11 9.82
N ARG A 225 4.95 -4.55 9.92
CA ARG A 225 3.71 -5.33 9.92
C ARG A 225 3.49 -6.03 8.58
N ASP A 226 3.64 -5.31 7.47
CA ASP A 226 3.17 -5.75 6.15
C ASP A 226 4.24 -6.45 5.30
N ARG A 227 5.53 -6.14 5.50
CA ARG A 227 6.64 -6.56 4.64
C ARG A 227 7.67 -7.43 5.34
N PHE A 228 7.85 -7.30 6.66
CA PHE A 228 8.82 -8.11 7.38
C PHE A 228 8.27 -9.52 7.66
N LEU A 229 8.19 -10.32 6.61
CA LEU A 229 7.68 -11.69 6.57
C LEU A 229 8.80 -12.72 6.79
N ASP A 230 8.45 -14.00 6.89
CA ASP A 230 9.41 -15.08 7.20
C ASP A 230 10.42 -15.34 6.07
N ASP A 231 10.13 -14.88 4.86
CA ASP A 231 10.99 -14.89 3.67
C ASP A 231 11.95 -13.70 3.59
N VAL A 232 11.90 -12.76 4.54
CA VAL A 232 12.86 -11.65 4.63
C VAL A 232 14.05 -12.07 5.50
N ASP A 233 15.25 -12.05 4.93
CA ASP A 233 16.48 -12.50 5.58
C ASP A 233 16.94 -11.55 6.69
N SER A 234 16.84 -10.24 6.46
CA SER A 234 17.19 -9.24 7.47
C SER A 234 16.47 -7.91 7.30
N LEU A 235 16.20 -7.26 8.43
CA LEU A 235 15.84 -5.85 8.50
C LEU A 235 17.04 -5.09 9.08
N ILE A 236 17.55 -4.12 8.34
CA ILE A 236 18.74 -3.34 8.71
C ILE A 236 18.32 -1.88 8.84
N VAL A 237 18.63 -1.26 9.97
CA VAL A 237 18.27 0.12 10.27
C VAL A 237 19.52 0.87 10.75
N ASP A 238 19.70 2.12 10.35
CA ASP A 238 20.89 2.93 10.69
C ASP A 238 20.71 3.85 11.90
N ASP A 239 19.51 3.89 12.50
CA ASP A 239 19.20 4.71 13.67
C ASP A 239 18.87 3.86 14.91
N GLU A 240 19.40 4.26 16.07
CA GLU A 240 19.28 3.51 17.32
C GLU A 240 17.86 3.56 17.91
N ASN A 241 17.18 4.71 17.80
CA ASN A 241 15.84 4.87 18.32
C ASN A 241 14.85 4.04 17.49
N ALA A 242 14.94 4.13 16.16
CA ALA A 242 14.16 3.31 15.25
C ALA A 242 14.42 1.81 15.46
N HIS A 243 15.67 1.40 15.67
CA HIS A 243 16.00 0.01 16.00
C HIS A 243 15.28 -0.47 17.27
N LYS A 244 15.29 0.32 18.34
CA LYS A 244 14.60 0.01 19.58
C LYS A 244 13.08 -0.06 19.37
N GLU A 245 12.51 0.92 18.69
CA GLU A 245 11.07 0.96 18.38
C GLU A 245 10.60 -0.26 17.57
N ILE A 246 11.40 -0.72 16.60
CA ILE A 246 11.10 -1.92 15.82
C ILE A 246 11.09 -3.16 16.71
N LEU A 247 12.07 -3.31 17.61
CA LEU A 247 12.13 -4.45 18.53
C LEU A 247 10.97 -4.46 19.54
N GLU A 248 10.58 -3.29 20.04
CA GLU A 248 9.41 -3.13 20.91
C GLU A 248 8.11 -3.44 20.16
N TYR A 249 7.98 -2.96 18.92
CA TYR A 249 6.81 -3.24 18.09
C TYR A 249 6.68 -4.72 17.73
N LEU A 250 7.79 -5.40 17.45
CA LEU A 250 7.81 -6.86 17.24
C LEU A 250 7.43 -7.63 18.52
N GLU A 251 7.80 -7.13 19.70
CA GLU A 251 7.36 -7.72 20.97
C GLU A 251 5.85 -7.57 21.14
N TYR A 252 5.34 -6.36 20.90
CA TYR A 252 3.93 -6.02 20.99
C TYR A 252 3.06 -6.85 20.02
N LEU A 253 3.55 -7.11 18.81
CA LEU A 253 2.91 -7.99 17.83
C LEU A 253 3.15 -9.49 18.10
N HIS A 254 3.90 -9.84 19.15
CA HIS A 254 4.31 -11.21 19.47
C HIS A 254 5.04 -11.94 18.33
N LEU A 255 5.83 -11.21 17.55
CA LEU A 255 6.63 -11.71 16.42
C LEU A 255 8.10 -11.92 16.82
N ARG A 256 8.32 -12.51 18.01
CA ARG A 256 9.66 -12.66 18.62
C ARG A 256 10.68 -13.35 17.71
N LYS A 257 10.23 -14.30 16.87
CA LYS A 257 11.09 -15.04 15.92
C LYS A 257 11.84 -14.13 14.93
N LEU A 258 11.28 -12.96 14.62
CA LEU A 258 11.86 -12.02 13.66
C LEU A 258 12.90 -11.08 14.28
N LYS A 259 12.95 -10.97 15.61
CA LYS A 259 13.87 -10.05 16.31
C LYS A 259 15.33 -10.34 15.98
N ALA A 260 15.71 -11.61 15.86
CA ALA A 260 17.09 -12.01 15.53
C ALA A 260 17.54 -11.56 14.12
N ARG A 261 16.59 -11.16 13.25
CA ARG A 261 16.86 -10.68 11.90
C ARG A 261 16.93 -9.15 11.82
N VAL A 262 16.63 -8.44 12.91
CA VAL A 262 16.76 -6.98 13.01
C VAL A 262 18.20 -6.64 13.39
N ARG A 263 18.85 -5.76 12.63
CA ARG A 263 20.24 -5.37 12.83
C ARG A 263 20.39 -3.86 12.79
N LEU A 264 21.11 -3.31 13.77
CA LEU A 264 21.57 -1.94 13.75
C LEU A 264 22.81 -1.82 12.87
N TYR A 265 22.77 -0.93 11.88
CA TYR A 265 23.88 -0.60 11.02
C TYR A 265 24.72 0.52 11.64
N ARG A 266 26.03 0.31 11.71
CA ARG A 266 27.00 1.28 12.27
C ARG A 266 28.19 1.53 11.33
N GLY A 267 28.02 1.26 10.04
CA GLY A 267 29.08 1.48 9.06
C GLY A 267 29.25 2.96 8.74
N THR A 268 30.44 3.34 8.28
CA THR A 268 30.77 4.73 7.93
C THR A 268 30.15 5.18 6.61
N THR A 269 29.96 4.26 5.65
CA THR A 269 29.22 4.52 4.41
C THR A 269 27.72 4.51 4.71
N PRO A 270 26.92 5.48 4.23
CA PRO A 270 25.46 5.47 4.38
C PRO A 270 24.84 4.14 3.94
N LEU A 271 23.83 3.67 4.67
CA LEU A 271 23.24 2.34 4.47
C LEU A 271 22.78 2.13 3.02
N PHE A 272 22.04 3.09 2.44
CA PHE A 272 21.55 2.98 1.07
C PHE A 272 22.66 2.97 0.03
N ALA A 273 23.69 3.81 0.20
CA ALA A 273 24.86 3.82 -0.67
C ALA A 273 25.61 2.48 -0.62
N ARG A 274 25.82 1.92 0.57
CA ARG A 274 26.49 0.60 0.74
C ARG A 274 25.76 -0.52 0.00
N TYR A 275 24.44 -0.45 -0.05
CA TYR A 275 23.60 -1.48 -0.69
C TYR A 275 23.23 -1.13 -2.15
N GLY A 276 23.78 -0.06 -2.72
CA GLY A 276 23.52 0.33 -4.12
C GLY A 276 22.13 0.90 -4.38
N VAL A 277 21.36 1.21 -3.32
CA VAL A 277 19.98 1.71 -3.44
C VAL A 277 19.94 3.07 -4.14
N GLU A 278 20.86 3.98 -3.80
CA GLU A 278 20.89 5.34 -4.39
C GLU A 278 21.18 5.29 -5.90
N GLU A 279 22.15 4.48 -6.31
CA GLU A 279 22.53 4.31 -7.73
C GLU A 279 21.37 3.69 -8.53
N GLU A 280 20.75 2.66 -7.98
CA GLU A 280 19.63 1.98 -8.61
C GLU A 280 18.39 2.88 -8.72
N LEU A 281 18.13 3.69 -7.68
CA LEU A 281 17.05 4.67 -7.69
C LEU A 281 17.29 5.75 -8.77
N ALA A 282 18.49 6.34 -8.80
CA ALA A 282 18.85 7.35 -9.79
C ALA A 282 18.68 6.81 -11.22
N LYS A 283 19.20 5.61 -11.48
CA LYS A 283 19.07 4.91 -12.76
C LYS A 283 17.61 4.66 -13.15
N VAL A 284 16.77 4.23 -12.21
CA VAL A 284 15.35 3.97 -12.48
C VAL A 284 14.57 5.26 -12.69
N MET A 285 15.01 6.41 -12.18
CA MET A 285 14.36 7.71 -12.40
C MET A 285 14.69 8.34 -13.76
N GLU A 286 15.78 7.93 -14.43
CA GLU A 286 16.13 8.43 -15.76
C GLU A 286 15.07 8.10 -16.81
N ARG A 287 14.80 9.03 -17.74
CA ARG A 287 13.87 8.78 -18.86
C ARG A 287 14.24 7.50 -19.64
N LYS A 288 15.54 7.22 -19.80
CA LYS A 288 16.08 6.09 -20.58
C LYS A 288 16.79 5.10 -19.64
N ILE A 289 16.21 3.92 -19.45
CA ILE A 289 16.69 2.90 -18.50
C ILE A 289 17.32 1.74 -19.28
N PRO A 290 18.62 1.43 -19.10
CA PRO A 290 19.28 0.38 -19.86
C PRO A 290 18.90 -1.02 -19.38
N LEU A 291 18.75 -1.94 -20.34
CA LEU A 291 18.53 -3.37 -20.15
C LEU A 291 19.87 -4.12 -20.09
N LYS A 292 19.89 -5.30 -19.46
CA LYS A 292 21.11 -6.11 -19.29
C LYS A 292 21.64 -6.60 -20.64
N GLY A 293 20.74 -6.91 -21.57
CA GLY A 293 21.06 -7.30 -22.95
C GLY A 293 21.45 -6.16 -23.90
N GLY A 294 21.66 -4.93 -23.42
CA GLY A 294 22.13 -3.79 -24.22
C GLY A 294 21.02 -2.96 -24.88
N GLY A 295 19.76 -3.36 -24.78
CA GLY A 295 18.60 -2.53 -25.10
C GLY A 295 18.30 -1.46 -24.03
N PHE A 296 17.18 -0.77 -24.16
CA PHE A 296 16.72 0.18 -23.14
C PHE A 296 15.21 0.35 -23.16
N ILE A 297 14.66 0.85 -22.05
CA ILE A 297 13.27 1.25 -21.90
C ILE A 297 13.22 2.77 -21.79
N THR A 298 12.31 3.41 -22.51
CA THR A 298 11.99 4.81 -22.34
C THR A 298 10.66 4.94 -21.59
N VAL A 299 10.57 5.85 -20.62
CA VAL A 299 9.34 6.10 -19.84
C VAL A 299 8.95 7.56 -19.96
N ASP A 300 7.78 7.82 -20.54
CA ASP A 300 7.20 9.14 -20.74
C ASP A 300 5.87 9.27 -19.97
N GLU A 301 5.89 10.08 -18.91
CA GLU A 301 4.73 10.38 -18.08
C GLU A 301 4.00 11.62 -18.63
N THR A 302 2.73 11.46 -19.02
CA THR A 302 1.86 12.56 -19.48
C THR A 302 0.74 12.81 -18.47
N GLU A 303 -0.09 13.82 -18.71
CA GLU A 303 -1.23 14.13 -17.85
C GLU A 303 -2.26 12.98 -17.76
N ALA A 304 -2.51 12.30 -18.88
CA ALA A 304 -3.58 11.30 -18.97
C ALA A 304 -3.09 9.86 -18.83
N LEU A 305 -1.88 9.57 -19.31
CA LEU A 305 -1.32 8.22 -19.37
C LEU A 305 0.21 8.22 -19.30
N THR A 306 0.79 7.04 -19.05
CA THR A 306 2.23 6.80 -19.17
C THR A 306 2.52 5.94 -20.39
N ALA A 307 3.41 6.39 -21.26
CA ALA A 307 3.89 5.62 -22.40
C ALA A 307 5.26 5.02 -22.08
N ILE A 308 5.44 3.73 -22.39
CA ILE A 308 6.69 3.00 -22.19
C ILE A 308 7.10 2.39 -23.52
N ASP A 309 8.32 2.67 -23.97
CA ASP A 309 8.84 2.22 -25.25
C ASP A 309 10.08 1.33 -25.06
N VAL A 310 10.10 0.14 -25.66
CA VAL A 310 11.18 -0.83 -25.54
C VAL A 310 12.02 -0.85 -26.80
N ASN A 311 13.32 -0.61 -26.65
CA ASN A 311 14.25 -0.57 -27.78
C ASN A 311 15.32 -1.66 -27.66
N THR A 312 15.69 -2.24 -28.80
CA THR A 312 16.87 -3.10 -28.91
C THR A 312 18.15 -2.26 -29.01
N GLY A 313 19.26 -2.79 -28.47
CA GLY A 313 20.57 -2.15 -28.55
C GLY A 313 21.21 -2.30 -29.94
N SER A 314 22.32 -1.57 -30.17
CA SER A 314 23.07 -1.60 -31.44
C SER A 314 23.77 -2.93 -31.75
N ASP A 315 23.87 -3.85 -30.77
CA ASP A 315 24.60 -5.12 -30.88
C ASP A 315 23.81 -6.28 -31.51
N VAL A 316 22.63 -6.03 -32.07
CA VAL A 316 21.83 -7.06 -32.79
C VAL A 316 22.40 -7.40 -34.18
N LYS A 317 23.69 -7.12 -34.42
CA LYS A 317 24.35 -7.35 -35.70
C LYS A 317 24.89 -8.78 -35.90
N HIS A 318 24.21 -9.86 -35.49
CA HIS A 318 24.53 -11.21 -35.98
C HIS A 318 23.35 -12.21 -35.87
N ARG A 319 23.27 -13.11 -36.88
CA ARG A 319 22.46 -14.34 -37.18
C ARG A 319 21.19 -14.74 -36.40
N ASN A 320 20.82 -14.16 -35.26
CA ASN A 320 19.63 -14.55 -34.50
C ASN A 320 18.86 -13.36 -33.91
N GLN A 321 18.51 -12.40 -34.78
CA GLN A 321 17.78 -11.18 -34.44
C GLN A 321 16.46 -11.45 -33.69
N ALA A 322 15.70 -12.48 -34.11
CA ALA A 322 14.44 -12.84 -33.45
C ALA A 322 14.64 -13.24 -31.98
N ALA A 323 15.68 -14.01 -31.68
CA ALA A 323 16.01 -14.39 -30.31
C ALA A 323 16.47 -13.19 -29.46
N ALA A 324 17.21 -12.26 -30.05
CA ALA A 324 17.63 -11.03 -29.37
C ALA A 324 16.44 -10.12 -29.03
N ILE A 325 15.48 -9.98 -29.96
CA ILE A 325 14.22 -9.24 -29.74
C ILE A 325 13.43 -9.88 -28.60
N LEU A 326 13.21 -11.21 -28.66
CA LEU A 326 12.49 -11.93 -27.60
C LEU A 326 13.16 -11.73 -26.23
N ASN A 327 14.48 -11.87 -26.15
CA ASN A 327 15.21 -11.66 -24.89
C ASN A 327 15.06 -10.23 -24.38
N THR A 328 15.15 -9.22 -25.26
CA THR A 328 14.95 -7.81 -24.91
C THR A 328 13.55 -7.57 -24.34
N ASN A 329 12.51 -8.07 -25.02
CA ASN A 329 11.13 -7.91 -24.55
C ASN A 329 10.86 -8.68 -23.25
N LEU A 330 11.48 -9.85 -23.05
CA LEU A 330 11.38 -10.59 -21.78
C LEU A 330 12.10 -9.88 -20.63
N GLU A 331 13.24 -9.23 -20.88
CA GLU A 331 13.89 -8.37 -19.89
C GLU A 331 13.01 -7.17 -19.55
N ALA A 332 12.44 -6.51 -20.56
CA ALA A 332 11.55 -5.38 -20.38
C ALA A 332 10.26 -5.77 -19.63
N ALA A 333 9.64 -6.90 -19.97
CA ALA A 333 8.45 -7.41 -19.28
C ALA A 333 8.67 -7.66 -17.78
N ARG A 334 9.91 -7.97 -17.38
CA ARG A 334 10.28 -8.10 -15.95
C ARG A 334 10.61 -6.76 -15.30
N LEU A 335 11.26 -5.86 -16.03
CA LEU A 335 11.67 -4.57 -15.50
C LEU A 335 10.53 -3.55 -15.40
N ILE A 336 9.55 -3.58 -16.32
CA ILE A 336 8.45 -2.61 -16.36
C ILE A 336 7.64 -2.61 -15.06
N PRO A 337 7.08 -3.74 -14.57
CA PRO A 337 6.35 -3.76 -13.29
C PRO A 337 7.18 -3.25 -12.11
N ARG A 338 8.49 -3.49 -12.14
CA ARG A 338 9.44 -3.00 -11.15
C ARG A 338 9.61 -1.47 -11.23
N ILE A 339 9.73 -0.90 -12.43
CA ILE A 339 9.73 0.57 -12.64
C ILE A 339 8.43 1.19 -12.13
N LEU A 340 7.27 0.59 -12.47
CA LEU A 340 5.97 1.09 -12.03
C LEU A 340 5.87 1.16 -10.50
N ARG A 341 6.38 0.15 -9.80
CA ARG A 341 6.45 0.12 -8.33
C ARG A 341 7.40 1.18 -7.76
N LEU A 342 8.61 1.26 -8.29
CA LEU A 342 9.63 2.19 -7.80
C LEU A 342 9.24 3.66 -8.01
N ARG A 343 8.74 4.01 -9.21
CA ARG A 343 8.30 5.37 -9.54
C ARG A 343 6.92 5.73 -9.00
N LYS A 344 6.19 4.74 -8.48
CA LYS A 344 4.77 4.86 -8.11
C LYS A 344 3.88 5.35 -9.27
N ILE A 345 4.15 4.90 -10.49
CA ILE A 345 3.33 5.21 -11.67
C ILE A 345 1.96 4.55 -11.52
N SER A 346 0.89 5.27 -11.86
CA SER A 346 -0.49 4.79 -11.75
C SER A 346 -1.34 5.35 -12.88
N GLY A 347 -2.55 4.80 -13.06
CA GLY A 347 -3.48 5.18 -14.12
C GLY A 347 -3.37 4.24 -15.31
N ILE A 348 -3.51 4.82 -16.50
CA ILE A 348 -3.41 4.10 -17.78
C ILE A 348 -1.94 4.09 -18.20
N ILE A 349 -1.42 2.89 -18.49
CA ILE A 349 -0.05 2.69 -18.94
C ILE A 349 -0.11 1.92 -20.25
N VAL A 350 0.62 2.42 -21.25
CA VAL A 350 0.72 1.79 -22.57
C VAL A 350 2.17 1.41 -22.81
N VAL A 351 2.40 0.15 -23.18
CA VAL A 351 3.75 -0.38 -23.44
C VAL A 351 3.87 -0.77 -24.91
N ASP A 352 4.85 -0.19 -25.59
CA ASP A 352 5.28 -0.53 -26.94
C ASP A 352 6.47 -1.50 -26.86
N PHE A 353 6.22 -2.78 -27.14
CA PHE A 353 7.27 -3.80 -27.21
C PHE A 353 7.82 -3.86 -28.62
N VAL A 354 9.09 -4.25 -28.77
CA VAL A 354 9.70 -4.45 -30.08
C VAL A 354 8.92 -5.52 -30.86
N ASP A 355 8.64 -5.24 -32.14
CA ASP A 355 7.88 -6.13 -33.01
C ASP A 355 8.42 -7.57 -33.03
N MET A 356 7.53 -8.53 -32.79
CA MET A 356 7.82 -9.97 -32.83
C MET A 356 7.01 -10.64 -33.94
N ALA A 357 7.69 -11.36 -34.84
CA ALA A 357 7.05 -12.09 -35.93
C ALA A 357 6.32 -13.37 -35.46
N ASN A 358 6.74 -13.96 -34.35
CA ASN A 358 6.22 -15.22 -33.82
C ASN A 358 5.22 -14.97 -32.70
N GLU A 359 3.98 -15.44 -32.88
CA GLU A 359 2.92 -15.27 -31.89
C GLU A 359 3.22 -15.97 -30.56
N LYS A 360 3.89 -17.13 -30.60
CA LYS A 360 4.31 -17.85 -29.38
C LYS A 360 5.29 -17.04 -28.54
N ASP A 361 6.08 -16.18 -29.17
CA ASP A 361 7.05 -15.35 -28.48
C ASP A 361 6.37 -14.14 -27.83
N LYS A 362 5.34 -13.56 -28.48
CA LYS A 362 4.45 -12.57 -27.85
C LYS A 362 3.75 -13.14 -26.62
N GLU A 363 3.18 -14.34 -26.73
CA GLU A 363 2.51 -15.03 -25.62
C GLU A 363 3.44 -15.20 -24.40
N LYS A 364 4.71 -15.56 -24.63
CA LYS A 364 5.72 -15.66 -23.55
C LYS A 364 5.99 -14.33 -22.87
N VAL A 365 6.11 -13.25 -23.63
CA VAL A 365 6.36 -11.89 -23.10
C VAL A 365 5.18 -11.43 -22.26
N ILE A 366 3.95 -11.63 -22.74
CA ILE A 366 2.72 -11.27 -22.02
C ILE A 366 2.57 -12.11 -20.75
N ALA A 367 2.87 -13.41 -20.81
CA ALA A 367 2.84 -14.27 -19.64
C ALA A 367 3.85 -13.79 -18.57
N ALA A 368 5.08 -13.46 -18.97
CA ALA A 368 6.08 -12.91 -18.06
C ALA A 368 5.62 -11.58 -17.44
N LEU A 369 5.07 -10.67 -18.25
CA LEU A 369 4.55 -9.39 -17.76
C LEU A 369 3.41 -9.58 -16.75
N LYS A 370 2.45 -10.46 -17.04
CA LYS A 370 1.32 -10.77 -16.14
C LYS A 370 1.81 -11.34 -14.80
N GLU A 371 2.77 -12.26 -14.82
CA GLU A 371 3.33 -12.84 -13.60
C GLU A 371 4.07 -11.80 -12.74
N GLU A 372 4.79 -10.88 -13.37
CA GLU A 372 5.51 -9.82 -12.66
C GLU A 372 4.57 -8.73 -12.11
N LEU A 373 3.48 -8.39 -12.84
CA LEU A 373 2.43 -7.49 -12.34
C LEU A 373 1.73 -8.04 -11.09
N LYS A 374 1.54 -9.36 -10.96
CA LYS A 374 0.94 -9.99 -9.77
C LYS A 374 1.73 -9.75 -8.48
N LYS A 375 3.05 -9.50 -8.59
CA LYS A 375 3.92 -9.19 -7.45
C LYS A 375 3.68 -7.78 -6.90
N ASP A 376 3.05 -6.90 -7.66
CA ASP A 376 2.68 -5.57 -7.18
C ASP A 376 1.58 -5.69 -6.11
N ARG A 377 1.74 -4.96 -5.00
CA ARG A 377 0.73 -4.88 -3.95
C ARG A 377 -0.40 -3.93 -4.29
N VAL A 378 -0.16 -2.95 -5.15
CA VAL A 378 -1.18 -2.12 -5.77
C VAL A 378 -1.84 -2.93 -6.89
N PRO A 379 -3.18 -2.97 -6.97
CA PRO A 379 -3.86 -3.64 -8.08
C PRO A 379 -3.37 -3.07 -9.42
N ALA A 380 -2.71 -3.94 -10.19
CA ALA A 380 -2.18 -3.66 -11.51
C ALA A 380 -2.59 -4.81 -12.43
N ASP A 381 -3.38 -4.48 -13.45
CA ASP A 381 -4.03 -5.44 -14.32
C ASP A 381 -3.59 -5.20 -15.76
N PHE A 382 -3.14 -6.27 -16.43
CA PHE A 382 -3.08 -6.32 -17.89
C PHE A 382 -4.51 -6.28 -18.42
N ILE A 383 -4.79 -5.35 -19.34
CA ILE A 383 -6.12 -5.20 -19.93
C ILE A 383 -6.19 -5.97 -21.24
N ASP A 384 -5.48 -5.50 -22.26
CA ASP A 384 -5.49 -6.10 -23.60
C ASP A 384 -4.27 -5.68 -24.42
N ILE A 385 -4.19 -6.17 -25.64
CA ILE A 385 -3.30 -5.66 -26.68
C ILE A 385 -4.15 -4.89 -27.69
N THR A 386 -3.79 -3.64 -27.96
CA THR A 386 -4.46 -2.84 -28.98
C THR A 386 -4.28 -3.42 -30.37
N LYS A 387 -5.11 -2.98 -31.32
CA LYS A 387 -4.93 -3.29 -32.75
C LYS A 387 -3.60 -2.80 -33.33
N LEU A 388 -2.93 -1.87 -32.64
CA LEU A 388 -1.62 -1.35 -33.01
C LEU A 388 -0.47 -2.17 -32.41
N GLY A 389 -0.74 -3.22 -31.64
CA GLY A 389 0.28 -4.05 -30.99
C GLY A 389 0.73 -3.56 -29.61
N LEU A 390 0.22 -2.42 -29.15
CA LEU A 390 0.54 -1.86 -27.84
C LEU A 390 -0.15 -2.63 -26.71
N VAL A 391 0.56 -2.86 -25.61
CA VAL A 391 0.02 -3.50 -24.42
C VAL A 391 -0.58 -2.46 -23.48
N GLU A 392 -1.81 -2.69 -23.04
CA GLU A 392 -2.52 -1.82 -22.09
C GLU A 392 -2.47 -2.40 -20.66
N ILE A 393 -2.06 -1.57 -19.71
CA ILE A 393 -2.02 -1.88 -18.28
C ILE A 393 -2.79 -0.79 -17.55
N THR A 394 -3.55 -1.19 -16.53
CA THR A 394 -4.08 -0.23 -15.55
C THR A 394 -3.50 -0.52 -14.19
N ARG A 395 -3.07 0.52 -13.49
CA ARG A 395 -2.57 0.42 -12.12
C ARG A 395 -3.29 1.42 -11.24
N ARG A 396 -3.87 0.96 -10.13
CA ARG A 396 -4.64 1.83 -9.23
C ARG A 396 -3.75 2.98 -8.72
N LYS A 397 -4.32 4.19 -8.59
CA LYS A 397 -3.65 5.34 -7.98
C LYS A 397 -3.52 5.14 -6.47
N GLU A 398 -2.29 5.19 -5.97
CA GLU A 398 -1.96 5.11 -4.55
C GLU A 398 -0.93 6.20 -4.22
N GLY A 399 -1.35 7.21 -3.45
CA GLY A 399 -0.51 8.32 -3.07
C GLY A 399 -0.03 9.20 -4.24
N GLU A 400 1.03 9.94 -3.98
CA GLU A 400 1.75 10.78 -4.94
C GLU A 400 2.86 9.99 -5.65
N SER A 401 3.24 10.43 -6.85
CA SER A 401 4.34 9.82 -7.60
C SER A 401 5.68 10.07 -6.89
N LEU A 402 6.67 9.21 -7.17
CA LEU A 402 8.00 9.39 -6.60
C LEU A 402 8.67 10.67 -7.11
N SER A 403 8.43 11.04 -8.37
CA SER A 403 8.96 12.28 -8.97
C SER A 403 8.52 13.52 -8.18
N SER A 404 7.23 13.63 -7.85
CA SER A 404 6.73 14.75 -7.03
C SER A 404 7.39 14.78 -5.64
N ILE A 405 7.53 13.61 -5.00
CA ILE A 405 8.18 13.50 -3.68
C ILE A 405 9.66 13.92 -3.76
N LEU A 406 10.39 13.49 -4.79
CA LEU A 406 11.82 13.80 -4.94
C LEU A 406 12.07 15.26 -5.30
N SER A 407 11.26 15.87 -6.16
CA SER A 407 11.42 17.30 -6.49
C SER A 407 11.23 18.19 -5.25
N GLU A 408 10.26 17.87 -4.39
CA GLU A 408 10.08 18.58 -3.13
C GLU A 408 11.26 18.36 -2.15
N LEU A 409 11.93 17.21 -2.23
CA LEU A 409 13.11 16.90 -1.44
C LEU A 409 14.38 17.64 -1.90
N GLU A 410 14.43 18.11 -3.14
CA GLU A 410 15.53 18.95 -3.64
C GLU A 410 15.31 20.44 -3.32
N GLU A 411 14.07 20.85 -3.06
CA GLU A 411 13.67 22.21 -2.71
C GLU A 411 13.67 22.50 -1.19
N SER A 412 13.83 21.47 -0.34
CA SER A 412 13.82 21.55 1.14
C SER A 412 15.17 21.27 1.78
#